data_AF-A0AA95N770-F1
#
_entry.id   AF-A0AA95N770-F1
#
_cell.length_a   1.000
_cell.length_b   1.000
_cell.length_c   1.000
_cell.angle_alpha   90.00
_cell.angle_beta   90.00
_cell.angle_gamma   90.00
#
_symmetry.space_group_name_H-M   'P 1'
#
loop_
_entity.id
_entity.type
_entity.pdbx_description
1 polymer ?
#
loop_
_entity_poly.entity_id
_entity_poly.type
_entity_poly.pdbx_seq_one_letter_code
_entity_poly.pdbx_strand_id
1 'polypeptide(L)'
;METLTTPFGSLALARYPRRKRETLRAWDAADEYLLEHIQQEDLLTSTRRILILNDTFGALAVSLCKGSNKEIASVSDSWLAHQGCKANLAGNNLDAEAVSLHSSLDWPEGAFDLVLIKVPKTSSLLEDQLYRLREHLDSKSVVLAAGMAKGIHTSTLKQFEQLIGETRTSLAKKKARLIFVEPDLSKNVDKENPYPISYFLDGYDFQIHNHANVFSREKLDIGTRFFLEHIPGIDEPRQIIDLGCGNGLVGIVAARKNPSSTITFVDESFMAVESAKLNFESSFPNRNANFQVTDCLAGIAPDSADLILNNPPFHQQHAVGDHIAMQMFEESKKVLKQHGELWVIGNRHLGYHVKLKRLFGNCQTVASNPKFVILKAFKR
;
A
#
# COMPACT_ATOMS: atom_id res chain seq x y z
N MET A 1 -22.93 0.56 -5.80
CA MET A 1 -22.57 1.17 -4.50
C MET A 1 -23.39 0.47 -3.46
N GLU A 2 -22.78 0.05 -2.37
CA GLU A 2 -23.51 -0.50 -1.24
C GLU A 2 -23.72 0.60 -0.20
N THR A 3 -24.80 0.49 0.58
CA THR A 3 -25.11 1.48 1.60
C THR A 3 -24.57 1.01 2.94
N LEU A 4 -23.67 1.79 3.52
CA LEU A 4 -23.26 1.67 4.92
C LEU A 4 -24.23 2.52 5.75
N THR A 5 -24.97 1.89 6.66
CA THR A 5 -25.80 2.60 7.64
C THR A 5 -25.12 2.56 8.99
N THR A 6 -24.82 3.73 9.53
CA THR A 6 -24.14 3.92 10.81
C THR A 6 -24.98 4.84 11.69
N PRO A 7 -24.63 5.01 12.97
CA PRO A 7 -25.27 6.03 13.80
C PRO A 7 -25.14 7.46 13.26
N PHE A 8 -24.16 7.73 12.40
CA PHE A 8 -23.91 9.02 11.75
C PHE A 8 -24.65 9.17 10.41
N GLY A 9 -25.53 8.22 10.08
CA GLY A 9 -26.40 8.21 8.92
C GLY A 9 -26.03 7.17 7.87
N SER A 10 -26.75 7.21 6.75
CA SER A 10 -26.51 6.32 5.61
C SER A 10 -25.58 6.96 4.58
N LEU A 11 -24.61 6.18 4.10
CA LEU A 11 -23.62 6.56 3.10
C LEU A 11 -23.58 5.53 1.97
N ALA A 12 -23.55 5.99 0.73
CA ALA A 12 -23.29 5.13 -0.41
C ALA A 12 -21.78 5.04 -0.62
N LEU A 13 -21.19 3.88 -0.32
CA LEU A 13 -19.74 3.68 -0.44
C LEU A 13 -19.42 2.68 -1.56
N ALA A 14 -18.28 2.89 -2.20
CA ALA A 14 -17.70 1.98 -3.18
C ALA A 14 -16.20 1.80 -2.97
N ARG A 15 -15.70 0.64 -3.38
CA ARG A 15 -14.27 0.39 -3.52
C ARG A 15 -13.72 1.20 -4.69
N TYR A 16 -12.42 1.43 -4.65
CA TYR A 16 -11.68 2.12 -5.70
C TYR A 16 -10.52 1.25 -6.22
N PRO A 17 -10.26 1.23 -7.54
CA PRO A 17 -11.13 1.75 -8.60
C PRO A 17 -12.46 0.98 -8.66
N ARG A 18 -13.51 1.59 -9.22
CA ARG A 18 -14.81 0.92 -9.36
C ARG A 18 -14.69 -0.21 -10.40
N ARG A 19 -15.07 -1.42 -10.00
CA ARG A 19 -15.03 -2.61 -10.86
C ARG A 19 -16.43 -3.12 -11.18
N LYS A 20 -16.59 -3.69 -12.38
CA LYS A 20 -17.84 -4.37 -12.77
C LYS A 20 -17.98 -5.64 -11.92
N ARG A 21 -19.18 -5.90 -11.40
CA ARG A 21 -19.51 -7.08 -10.58
C ARG A 21 -18.61 -7.22 -9.34
N GLU A 22 -18.29 -6.10 -8.71
CA GLU A 22 -17.58 -6.10 -7.43
C GLU A 22 -18.43 -6.84 -6.38
N THR A 23 -17.82 -7.80 -5.68
CA THR A 23 -18.45 -8.62 -4.63
C THR A 23 -17.99 -8.23 -3.23
N LEU A 24 -16.93 -7.43 -3.14
CA LEU A 24 -16.39 -6.93 -1.88
C LEU A 24 -16.95 -5.53 -1.58
N ARG A 25 -17.14 -5.25 -0.29
CA ARG A 25 -17.57 -3.95 0.20
C ARG A 25 -16.40 -2.99 0.36
N ALA A 26 -16.74 -1.70 0.45
CA ALA A 26 -15.80 -0.60 0.74
C ALA A 26 -15.46 -0.49 2.24
N TRP A 27 -16.09 -1.29 3.08
CA TRP A 27 -15.89 -1.36 4.51
C TRP A 27 -16.03 -2.81 4.98
N ASP A 28 -15.58 -3.08 6.19
CA ASP A 28 -15.77 -4.33 6.89
C ASP A 28 -16.46 -4.15 8.25
N ALA A 29 -16.64 -5.25 8.98
CA ALA A 29 -17.31 -5.22 10.28
C ALA A 29 -16.53 -4.44 11.35
N ALA A 30 -15.22 -4.25 11.18
CA ALA A 30 -14.42 -3.46 12.12
C ALA A 30 -14.66 -1.95 11.93
N ASP A 31 -14.96 -1.49 10.70
CA ASP A 31 -15.39 -0.10 10.48
C ASP A 31 -16.73 0.18 11.18
N GLU A 32 -17.71 -0.71 10.97
CA GLU A 32 -19.03 -0.63 11.62
C GLU A 32 -18.87 -0.60 13.15
N TYR A 33 -18.02 -1.47 13.70
CA TYR A 33 -17.87 -1.60 15.14
C TYR A 33 -17.19 -0.37 15.78
N LEU A 34 -16.21 0.24 15.12
CA LEU A 34 -15.62 1.49 15.59
C LEU A 34 -16.69 2.59 15.66
N LEU A 35 -17.47 2.77 14.59
CA LEU A 35 -18.47 3.84 14.51
C LEU A 35 -19.62 3.65 15.53
N GLU A 36 -20.07 2.42 15.72
CA GLU A 36 -21.04 2.08 16.77
C GLU A 36 -20.51 2.42 18.16
N HIS A 37 -19.25 2.06 18.46
CA HIS A 37 -18.64 2.32 19.76
C HIS A 37 -18.44 3.81 20.03
N ILE A 38 -17.97 4.57 19.03
CA ILE A 38 -17.80 6.03 19.12
C ILE A 38 -19.12 6.71 19.52
N GLN A 39 -20.24 6.28 18.93
CA GLN A 39 -21.55 6.82 19.29
C GLN A 39 -22.00 6.39 20.70
N GLN A 40 -21.76 5.12 21.08
CA GLN A 40 -22.19 4.58 22.37
C GLN A 40 -21.52 5.27 23.56
N GLU A 41 -20.23 5.59 23.42
CA GLU A 41 -19.45 6.27 24.47
C GLU A 41 -19.44 7.81 24.32
N ASP A 42 -20.21 8.36 23.37
CA ASP A 42 -20.30 9.79 23.09
C ASP A 42 -18.94 10.49 22.87
N LEU A 43 -18.00 9.81 22.21
CA LEU A 43 -16.62 10.31 22.08
C LEU A 43 -16.53 11.60 21.26
N LEU A 44 -17.50 11.88 20.39
CA LEU A 44 -17.44 13.03 19.49
C LEU A 44 -17.81 14.38 20.15
N THR A 45 -18.41 14.37 21.34
CA THR A 45 -18.87 15.62 21.98
C THR A 45 -17.69 16.52 22.33
N SER A 46 -16.62 15.97 22.91
CA SER A 46 -15.41 16.71 23.30
C SER A 46 -14.31 16.70 22.23
N THR A 47 -14.30 15.72 21.32
CA THR A 47 -13.31 15.62 20.24
C THR A 47 -13.38 16.79 19.28
N ARG A 48 -12.24 17.34 18.87
CA ARG A 48 -12.09 18.34 17.81
C ARG A 48 -11.28 17.81 16.65
N ARG A 49 -10.20 17.08 16.94
CA ARG A 49 -9.26 16.53 15.97
C ARG A 49 -9.29 15.01 15.99
N ILE A 50 -9.49 14.41 14.82
CA ILE A 50 -9.55 12.96 14.63
C ILE A 50 -8.45 12.54 13.67
N LEU A 51 -7.63 11.57 14.09
CA LEU A 51 -6.66 10.91 13.23
C LEU A 51 -7.15 9.51 12.88
N ILE A 52 -7.16 9.16 11.60
CA ILE A 52 -7.60 7.85 11.12
C ILE A 52 -6.48 7.19 10.33
N LEU A 53 -5.94 6.09 10.85
CA LEU A 53 -4.89 5.31 10.20
C LEU A 53 -5.48 4.14 9.41
N ASN A 54 -5.04 4.00 8.16
CA ASN A 54 -5.34 2.87 7.27
C ASN A 54 -6.83 2.71 6.89
N ASP A 55 -7.57 3.81 6.79
CA ASP A 55 -8.95 3.78 6.26
C ASP A 55 -8.93 3.50 4.75
N THR A 56 -9.27 2.27 4.38
CA THR A 56 -9.00 1.75 3.03
C THR A 56 -9.82 2.44 1.93
N PHE A 57 -11.03 2.91 2.24
CA PHE A 57 -11.89 3.60 1.26
C PHE A 57 -12.66 4.78 1.87
N GLY A 58 -12.21 5.30 3.02
CA GLY A 58 -12.85 6.43 3.69
C GLY A 58 -14.11 6.05 4.48
N ALA A 59 -14.32 4.78 4.85
CA ALA A 59 -15.55 4.40 5.54
C ALA A 59 -15.72 5.10 6.89
N LEU A 60 -14.61 5.25 7.63
CA LEU A 60 -14.59 5.97 8.90
C LEU A 60 -14.59 7.48 8.66
N ALA A 61 -13.69 7.96 7.80
CA ALA A 61 -13.52 9.39 7.54
C ALA A 61 -14.81 10.04 7.00
N VAL A 62 -15.44 9.42 6.00
CA VAL A 62 -16.69 9.91 5.38
C VAL A 62 -17.85 9.86 6.38
N SER A 63 -17.90 8.84 7.25
CA SER A 63 -18.93 8.75 8.31
C SER A 63 -18.80 9.84 9.35
N LEU A 64 -17.58 10.14 9.79
CA LEU A 64 -17.31 11.10 10.85
C LEU A 64 -17.30 12.56 10.35
N CYS A 65 -17.10 12.76 9.05
CA CYS A 65 -17.20 14.06 8.40
C CYS A 65 -18.66 14.57 8.30
N LYS A 66 -19.60 13.66 8.01
CA LYS A 66 -20.99 14.04 7.69
C LYS A 66 -21.65 14.77 8.86
N GLY A 67 -21.93 16.07 8.66
CA GLY A 67 -22.61 16.90 9.65
C GLY A 67 -21.75 17.29 10.86
N SER A 68 -20.42 17.17 10.75
CA SER A 68 -19.49 17.52 11.82
C SER A 68 -18.56 18.67 11.42
N ASN A 69 -18.18 19.51 12.39
CA ASN A 69 -17.16 20.55 12.24
C ASN A 69 -15.82 20.06 12.82
N LYS A 70 -15.49 18.77 12.65
CA LYS A 70 -14.26 18.18 13.19
C LYS A 70 -13.15 18.28 12.16
N GLU A 71 -11.92 18.46 12.65
CA GLU A 71 -10.72 18.33 11.82
C GLU A 71 -10.40 16.83 11.70
N ILE A 72 -10.54 16.27 10.50
CA ILE A 72 -10.29 14.85 10.26
C ILE A 72 -9.07 14.72 9.37
N ALA A 73 -8.03 14.07 9.90
CA ALA A 73 -6.87 13.66 9.13
C ALA A 73 -6.92 12.14 8.92
N SER A 74 -6.65 11.69 7.70
CA SER A 74 -6.49 10.28 7.40
C SER A 74 -5.13 10.00 6.80
N VAL A 75 -4.37 9.11 7.45
CA VAL A 75 -3.04 8.69 7.03
C VAL A 75 -3.10 7.29 6.45
N SER A 76 -2.55 7.12 5.25
CA SER A 76 -2.47 5.82 4.59
C SER A 76 -1.19 5.69 3.77
N ASP A 77 -0.65 4.48 3.72
CA ASP A 77 0.42 4.13 2.78
C ASP A 77 -0.11 3.88 1.36
N SER A 78 -1.43 3.83 1.16
CA SER A 78 -2.04 3.48 -0.12
C SER A 78 -2.63 4.69 -0.82
N TRP A 79 -2.12 4.99 -2.02
CA TRP A 79 -2.70 6.00 -2.90
C TRP A 79 -4.13 5.63 -3.32
N LEU A 80 -4.38 4.34 -3.55
CA LEU A 80 -5.72 3.84 -3.86
C LEU A 80 -6.72 4.14 -2.74
N ALA A 81 -6.28 4.09 -1.48
CA ALA A 81 -7.13 4.45 -0.34
C ALA A 81 -7.50 5.93 -0.33
N HIS A 82 -6.54 6.82 -0.66
CA HIS A 82 -6.82 8.25 -0.80
C HIS A 82 -7.84 8.52 -1.91
N GLN A 83 -7.67 7.89 -3.08
CA GLN A 83 -8.63 8.03 -4.17
C GLN A 83 -10.00 7.45 -3.80
N GLY A 84 -10.04 6.35 -3.06
CA GLY A 84 -11.26 5.77 -2.53
C GLY A 84 -12.02 6.71 -1.59
N CYS A 85 -11.31 7.34 -0.65
CA CYS A 85 -11.87 8.34 0.24
C CYS A 85 -12.43 9.54 -0.56
N LYS A 86 -11.63 10.15 -1.45
CA LYS A 86 -12.08 11.26 -2.30
C LYS A 86 -13.31 10.92 -3.13
N ALA A 87 -13.32 9.75 -3.76
CA ALA A 87 -14.45 9.29 -4.57
C ALA A 87 -15.71 9.05 -3.73
N ASN A 88 -15.58 8.61 -2.48
CA ASN A 88 -16.71 8.40 -1.58
C ASN A 88 -17.20 9.71 -0.93
N LEU A 89 -16.33 10.69 -0.65
CA LEU A 89 -16.73 12.04 -0.27
C LEU A 89 -17.60 12.66 -1.37
N ALA A 90 -17.07 12.70 -2.61
CA ALA A 90 -17.77 13.23 -3.77
C ALA A 90 -19.09 12.46 -4.03
N GLY A 91 -19.07 11.13 -3.91
CA GLY A 91 -20.27 10.29 -4.08
C GLY A 91 -21.37 10.51 -3.05
N ASN A 92 -21.06 11.16 -1.92
CA ASN A 92 -22.02 11.52 -0.87
C ASN A 92 -22.24 13.04 -0.76
N ASN A 93 -21.82 13.82 -1.76
CA ASN A 93 -21.93 15.29 -1.81
C ASN A 93 -21.29 15.98 -0.59
N LEU A 94 -20.17 15.45 -0.12
CA LEU A 94 -19.36 16.07 0.92
C LEU A 94 -18.19 16.82 0.28
N ASP A 95 -17.71 17.85 0.96
CA ASP A 95 -16.54 18.62 0.53
C ASP A 95 -15.31 17.70 0.45
N ALA A 96 -14.55 17.83 -0.64
CA ALA A 96 -13.34 17.05 -0.87
C ALA A 96 -12.25 17.38 0.16
N GLU A 97 -12.26 18.59 0.72
CA GLU A 97 -11.31 19.07 1.72
C GLU A 97 -11.80 18.83 3.16
N ALA A 98 -12.96 18.17 3.34
CA ALA A 98 -13.46 17.85 4.68
C ALA A 98 -12.65 16.75 5.40
N VAL A 99 -11.75 16.08 4.66
CA VAL A 99 -10.79 15.12 5.20
C VAL A 99 -9.42 15.47 4.64
N SER A 100 -8.47 15.81 5.52
CA SER A 100 -7.08 16.00 5.13
C SER A 100 -6.43 14.63 4.90
N LEU A 101 -5.95 14.36 3.69
CA LEU A 101 -5.36 13.08 3.30
C LEU A 101 -3.85 13.16 3.29
N HIS A 102 -3.22 12.31 4.11
CA HIS A 102 -1.81 12.32 4.42
C HIS A 102 -1.16 10.99 4.06
N SER A 103 0.02 11.03 3.44
CA SER A 103 0.75 9.79 3.15
C SER A 103 1.34 9.19 4.42
N SER A 104 1.73 7.92 4.38
CA SER A 104 2.48 7.25 5.45
C SER A 104 3.81 7.94 5.82
N LEU A 105 4.34 8.80 4.94
CA LEU A 105 5.60 9.53 5.09
C LEU A 105 5.41 11.01 5.45
N ASP A 106 4.18 11.52 5.45
CA ASP A 106 3.85 12.93 5.65
C ASP A 106 2.67 13.04 6.62
N TRP A 107 2.96 13.09 7.91
CA TRP A 107 1.94 13.08 8.97
C TRP A 107 1.47 14.50 9.32
N PRO A 108 0.19 14.67 9.71
CA PRO A 108 -0.33 15.95 10.17
C PRO A 108 0.30 16.37 11.51
N GLU A 109 0.49 17.67 11.72
CA GLU A 109 1.10 18.19 12.95
C GLU A 109 0.15 18.22 14.17
N GLY A 110 0.76 18.19 15.36
CA GLY A 110 0.07 18.35 16.65
C GLY A 110 -0.64 17.08 17.15
N ALA A 111 -1.25 17.20 18.33
CA ALA A 111 -1.93 16.10 19.01
C ALA A 111 -3.39 15.93 18.56
N PHE A 112 -3.92 14.70 18.66
CA PHE A 112 -5.29 14.35 18.30
C PHE A 112 -6.10 13.88 19.51
N ASP A 113 -7.36 14.30 19.59
CA ASP A 113 -8.25 13.89 20.69
C ASP A 113 -8.71 12.44 20.53
N LEU A 114 -8.94 12.01 19.28
CA LEU A 114 -9.39 10.65 18.96
C LEU A 114 -8.55 10.08 17.82
N VAL A 115 -7.96 8.91 18.05
CA VAL A 115 -7.16 8.19 17.07
C VAL A 115 -7.82 6.85 16.78
N LEU A 116 -8.13 6.62 15.50
CA LEU A 116 -8.76 5.41 15.01
C LEU A 116 -7.78 4.65 14.12
N ILE A 117 -7.48 3.41 14.47
CA ILE A 117 -6.50 2.60 13.75
C ILE A 117 -7.17 1.36 13.17
N LYS A 118 -7.26 1.29 11.84
CA LYS A 118 -7.49 0.00 11.19
C LYS A 118 -6.19 -0.78 11.25
N VAL A 119 -6.17 -1.86 12.04
CA VAL A 119 -4.97 -2.68 12.23
C VAL A 119 -4.46 -3.15 10.86
N PRO A 120 -3.25 -2.74 10.43
CA PRO A 120 -2.75 -3.06 9.11
C PRO A 120 -2.42 -4.55 9.02
N LYS A 121 -2.28 -5.05 7.79
CA LYS A 121 -1.96 -6.47 7.55
C LYS A 121 -0.54 -6.84 7.99
N THR A 122 0.37 -5.87 8.02
CA THR A 122 1.78 -6.07 8.33
C THR A 122 2.12 -5.50 9.70
N SER A 123 2.76 -6.33 10.54
CA SER A 123 3.18 -5.94 11.89
C SER A 123 4.17 -4.77 11.89
N SER A 124 4.99 -4.65 10.84
CA SER A 124 5.98 -3.58 10.69
C SER A 124 5.34 -2.22 10.42
N LEU A 125 4.33 -2.16 9.54
CA LEU A 125 3.58 -0.91 9.34
C LEU A 125 2.89 -0.47 10.63
N LEU A 126 2.30 -1.41 11.39
CA LEU A 126 1.74 -1.06 12.70
C LEU A 126 2.83 -0.48 13.62
N GLU A 127 3.98 -1.14 13.71
CA GLU A 127 5.10 -0.67 14.55
C GLU A 127 5.56 0.75 14.19
N ASP A 128 5.84 1.02 12.91
CA ASP A 128 6.22 2.36 12.43
C ASP A 128 5.15 3.41 12.76
N GLN A 129 3.87 3.07 12.53
CA GLN A 129 2.75 3.95 12.84
C GLN A 129 2.64 4.24 14.32
N LEU A 130 2.89 3.27 15.21
CA LEU A 130 2.85 3.47 16.65
C LEU A 130 4.03 4.33 17.15
N TYR A 131 5.23 4.16 16.58
CA TYR A 131 6.35 5.06 16.87
C TYR A 131 6.00 6.51 16.54
N ARG A 132 5.51 6.77 15.32
CA ARG A 132 5.13 8.11 14.86
C ARG A 132 3.97 8.68 15.68
N LEU A 133 2.95 7.86 15.92
CA LEU A 133 1.73 8.26 16.62
C LEU A 133 2.02 8.86 18.00
N ARG A 134 3.06 8.38 18.69
CA ARG A 134 3.38 8.82 20.05
C ARG A 134 3.60 10.33 20.16
N GLU A 135 4.14 10.98 19.14
CA GLU A 135 4.34 12.44 19.09
C GLU A 135 3.02 13.21 18.88
N HIS A 136 1.95 12.51 18.55
CA HIS A 136 0.62 13.04 18.25
C HIS A 136 -0.41 12.69 19.33
N LEU A 137 0.03 12.21 20.50
CA LEU A 137 -0.83 11.89 21.64
C LEU A 137 -0.58 12.86 22.79
N ASP A 138 -1.65 13.22 23.50
CA ASP A 138 -1.62 13.90 24.79
C ASP A 138 -2.35 13.06 25.86
N SER A 139 -2.44 13.57 27.10
CA SER A 139 -3.07 12.86 28.21
C SER A 139 -4.59 12.71 28.09
N LYS A 140 -5.21 13.34 27.09
CA LYS A 140 -6.65 13.27 26.79
C LYS A 140 -6.94 12.46 25.52
N SER A 141 -5.91 12.13 24.74
CA SER A 141 -6.06 11.32 23.54
C SER A 141 -6.68 9.96 23.83
N VAL A 142 -7.72 9.62 23.07
CA VAL A 142 -8.34 8.29 23.08
C VAL A 142 -7.86 7.53 21.86
N VAL A 143 -7.28 6.34 22.06
CA VAL A 143 -6.77 5.50 20.99
C VAL A 143 -7.60 4.22 20.87
N LEU A 144 -8.25 4.05 19.73
CA LEU A 144 -9.05 2.88 19.38
C LEU A 144 -8.48 2.21 18.13
N ALA A 145 -8.19 0.92 18.22
CA ALA A 145 -7.84 0.14 17.04
C ALA A 145 -8.90 -0.94 16.77
N ALA A 146 -9.06 -1.31 15.50
CA ALA A 146 -9.98 -2.37 15.13
C ALA A 146 -9.49 -3.18 13.93
N GLY A 147 -9.89 -4.44 13.93
CA GLY A 147 -9.62 -5.35 12.84
C GLY A 147 -10.53 -6.57 12.90
N MET A 148 -10.47 -7.40 11.86
CA MET A 148 -11.09 -8.70 11.91
C MET A 148 -10.39 -9.54 12.99
N ALA A 149 -11.15 -10.20 13.87
CA ALA A 149 -10.66 -10.91 15.04
C ALA A 149 -9.56 -11.93 14.72
N LYS A 150 -9.59 -12.54 13.53
CA LYS A 150 -8.55 -13.47 13.05
C LYS A 150 -7.18 -12.82 12.79
N GLY A 151 -7.14 -11.50 12.61
CA GLY A 151 -5.94 -10.70 12.35
C GLY A 151 -5.46 -9.91 13.55
N ILE A 152 -6.16 -9.97 14.69
CA ILE A 152 -5.69 -9.40 15.95
C ILE A 152 -5.01 -10.53 16.73
N HIS A 153 -3.69 -10.45 16.82
CA HIS A 153 -2.85 -11.45 17.49
C HIS A 153 -2.29 -10.89 18.79
N THR A 154 -1.78 -11.76 19.66
CA THR A 154 -1.10 -11.33 20.89
C THR A 154 0.10 -10.42 20.60
N SER A 155 0.78 -10.60 19.46
CA SER A 155 1.86 -9.71 19.02
C SER A 155 1.37 -8.30 18.72
N THR A 156 0.15 -8.16 18.17
CA THR A 156 -0.49 -6.85 17.92
C THR A 156 -0.66 -6.09 19.23
N LEU A 157 -1.22 -6.74 20.25
CA LEU A 157 -1.43 -6.13 21.57
C LEU A 157 -0.11 -5.73 22.22
N LYS A 158 0.90 -6.63 22.17
CA LYS A 158 2.23 -6.34 22.69
C LYS A 158 2.88 -5.12 22.05
N GLN A 159 2.69 -4.88 20.75
CA GLN A 159 3.22 -3.67 20.10
C GLN A 159 2.56 -2.39 20.66
N PHE A 160 1.24 -2.38 20.83
CA PHE A 160 0.55 -1.27 21.49
C PHE A 160 1.02 -1.07 22.92
N GLU A 161 1.08 -2.15 23.70
CA GLU A 161 1.54 -2.12 25.10
C GLU A 161 2.97 -1.61 25.22
N GLN A 162 3.84 -1.97 24.28
CA GLN A 162 5.24 -1.54 24.29
C GLN A 162 5.42 -0.07 23.90
N LEU A 163 4.69 0.42 22.90
CA LEU A 163 4.95 1.72 22.28
C LEU A 163 3.99 2.84 22.75
N ILE A 164 2.74 2.50 23.06
CA ILE A 164 1.71 3.46 23.41
C ILE A 164 1.26 3.30 24.87
N GLY A 165 0.78 2.13 25.27
CA GLY A 165 0.25 1.93 26.63
C GLY A 165 -0.68 0.72 26.76
N GLU A 166 -1.26 0.53 27.94
CA GLU A 166 -2.02 -0.68 28.29
C GLU A 166 -3.18 -0.94 27.32
N THR A 167 -3.40 -2.21 26.99
CA THR A 167 -4.49 -2.59 26.10
C THR A 167 -5.55 -3.44 26.77
N ARG A 168 -6.81 -3.18 26.41
CA ARG A 168 -7.95 -4.07 26.65
C ARG A 168 -8.65 -4.35 25.32
N THR A 169 -9.39 -5.45 25.24
CA THR A 169 -10.09 -5.83 24.00
C THR A 169 -11.58 -6.03 24.20
N SER A 170 -12.35 -5.79 23.15
CA SER A 170 -13.79 -6.06 23.16
C SER A 170 -14.09 -7.55 22.93
N LEU A 171 -15.34 -7.95 23.21
CA LEU A 171 -15.90 -9.17 22.62
C LEU A 171 -15.90 -9.08 21.09
N ALA A 172 -15.84 -10.23 20.43
CA ALA A 172 -15.91 -10.27 18.98
C ALA A 172 -17.35 -10.02 18.52
N LYS A 173 -17.55 -9.06 17.60
CA LYS A 173 -18.84 -8.74 16.98
C LYS A 173 -18.71 -8.85 15.47
N LYS A 174 -19.56 -9.67 14.81
CA LYS A 174 -19.47 -9.93 13.35
C LYS A 174 -18.05 -10.29 12.87
N LYS A 175 -17.31 -11.05 13.71
CA LYS A 175 -15.89 -11.41 13.51
C LYS A 175 -14.90 -10.23 13.52
N ALA A 176 -15.31 -9.03 13.94
CA ALA A 176 -14.44 -7.90 14.24
C ALA A 176 -14.22 -7.77 15.76
N ARG A 177 -13.13 -7.11 16.15
CA ARG A 177 -12.79 -6.83 17.55
C ARG A 177 -12.13 -5.46 17.65
N LEU A 178 -12.43 -4.76 18.75
CA LEU A 178 -11.80 -3.50 19.13
C LEU A 178 -10.65 -3.76 20.10
N ILE A 179 -9.63 -2.92 20.02
CA ILE A 179 -8.54 -2.79 20.97
C ILE A 179 -8.63 -1.36 21.50
N PHE A 180 -8.79 -1.23 22.80
CA PHE A 180 -8.75 0.04 23.50
C PHE A 180 -7.35 0.20 24.08
N VAL A 181 -6.74 1.34 23.86
CA VAL A 181 -5.38 1.63 24.29
C VAL A 181 -5.40 2.86 25.17
N GLU A 182 -4.85 2.75 26.37
CA GLU A 182 -4.69 3.86 27.31
C GLU A 182 -3.27 4.41 27.17
N PRO A 183 -3.06 5.59 26.55
CA PRO A 183 -1.72 6.12 26.32
C PRO A 183 -0.96 6.38 27.61
N ASP A 184 0.25 5.83 27.71
CA ASP A 184 1.20 6.14 28.77
C ASP A 184 2.35 6.99 28.20
N LEU A 185 2.21 8.30 28.33
CA LEU A 185 3.20 9.28 27.89
C LEU A 185 4.44 9.32 28.80
N SER A 186 4.36 8.76 30.01
CA SER A 186 5.52 8.67 30.90
C SER A 186 6.44 7.51 30.55
N LYS A 187 5.92 6.54 29.78
CA LYS A 187 6.67 5.38 29.31
C LYS A 187 7.88 5.79 28.50
N ASN A 188 9.08 5.39 28.92
CA ASN A 188 10.25 5.55 28.08
C ASN A 188 10.22 4.50 26.97
N VAL A 189 10.13 4.95 25.72
CA VAL A 189 10.29 4.09 24.56
C VAL A 189 11.76 4.18 24.19
N ASP A 190 12.58 3.30 24.77
CA ASP A 190 14.06 3.33 24.68
C ASP A 190 14.63 3.19 23.25
N LYS A 191 13.78 2.97 22.23
CA LYS A 191 14.20 2.70 20.86
C LYS A 191 13.69 3.77 19.91
N GLU A 192 14.57 4.28 19.08
CA GLU A 192 14.19 5.05 17.89
C GLU A 192 13.38 4.16 16.93
N ASN A 193 12.54 4.80 16.11
CA ASN A 193 11.80 4.12 15.06
C ASN A 193 12.79 3.39 14.12
N PRO A 194 12.74 2.06 14.00
CA PRO A 194 13.75 1.30 13.24
C PRO A 194 13.61 1.45 11.72
N TYR A 195 12.59 2.14 11.22
CA TYR A 195 12.31 2.25 9.79
C TYR A 195 12.83 3.58 9.21
N PRO A 196 13.45 3.56 8.01
CA PRO A 196 13.65 2.41 7.14
C PRO A 196 14.75 1.45 7.63
N ILE A 197 14.52 0.14 7.48
CA ILE A 197 15.55 -0.88 7.76
C ILE A 197 16.50 -1.00 6.57
N SER A 198 17.75 -1.35 6.83
CA SER A 198 18.79 -1.46 5.79
C SER A 198 19.52 -2.79 5.86
N TYR A 199 19.80 -3.41 4.71
CA TYR A 199 20.65 -4.60 4.62
C TYR A 199 21.46 -4.62 3.32
N PHE A 200 22.60 -5.31 3.32
CA PHE A 200 23.40 -5.55 2.11
C PHE A 200 22.87 -6.73 1.33
N LEU A 201 22.79 -6.58 0.01
CA LEU A 201 22.25 -7.62 -0.86
C LEU A 201 23.36 -8.58 -1.32
N ASP A 202 23.35 -9.83 -0.85
CA ASP A 202 24.34 -10.82 -1.28
C ASP A 202 24.41 -10.96 -2.82
N GLY A 203 25.62 -10.86 -3.37
CA GLY A 203 25.88 -10.94 -4.82
C GLY A 203 25.64 -9.63 -5.59
N TYR A 204 25.26 -8.56 -4.90
CA TYR A 204 25.11 -7.23 -5.46
C TYR A 204 25.75 -6.21 -4.51
N ASP A 205 26.65 -5.35 -5.00
CA ASP A 205 27.23 -4.26 -4.19
C ASP A 205 26.21 -3.13 -3.96
N PHE A 206 25.05 -3.45 -3.39
CA PHE A 206 23.96 -2.52 -3.08
C PHE A 206 23.55 -2.67 -1.61
N GLN A 207 23.39 -1.53 -0.95
CA GLN A 207 22.66 -1.43 0.31
C GLN A 207 21.22 -1.10 0.01
N ILE A 208 20.28 -1.90 0.52
CA ILE A 208 18.85 -1.72 0.28
C ILE A 208 18.18 -1.25 1.56
N HIS A 209 17.51 -0.11 1.46
CA HIS A 209 16.67 0.54 2.44
C HIS A 209 15.20 0.18 2.16
N ASN A 210 14.45 -0.15 3.22
CA ASN A 210 13.04 -0.54 3.10
C ASN A 210 12.22 0.12 4.22
N HIS A 211 11.22 0.90 3.82
CA HIS A 211 10.20 1.38 4.74
C HIS A 211 9.26 0.24 5.20
N ALA A 212 8.49 0.53 6.24
CA ALA A 212 7.80 -0.49 7.05
C ALA A 212 6.81 -1.37 6.29
N ASN A 213 6.13 -0.85 5.26
CA ASN A 213 5.12 -1.58 4.50
C ASN A 213 5.66 -2.24 3.21
N VAL A 214 6.96 -2.15 2.94
CA VAL A 214 7.53 -2.65 1.69
C VAL A 214 7.56 -4.19 1.64
N PHE A 215 7.24 -4.75 0.48
CA PHE A 215 7.27 -6.20 0.26
C PHE A 215 8.68 -6.77 0.44
N SER A 216 8.76 -7.92 1.12
CA SER A 216 10.03 -8.63 1.38
C SER A 216 11.12 -7.75 2.00
N ARG A 217 10.75 -6.80 2.87
CA ARG A 217 11.66 -5.80 3.46
C ARG A 217 12.90 -6.34 4.18
N GLU A 218 12.86 -7.55 4.72
CA GLU A 218 13.96 -8.11 5.54
C GLU A 218 14.97 -8.92 4.72
N LYS A 219 14.60 -9.37 3.52
CA LYS A 219 15.46 -10.21 2.67
C LYS A 219 14.98 -10.23 1.24
N LEU A 220 15.90 -10.49 0.32
CA LEU A 220 15.57 -10.66 -1.09
C LEU A 220 14.53 -11.77 -1.31
N ASP A 221 13.40 -11.42 -1.93
CA ASP A 221 12.42 -12.39 -2.39
C ASP A 221 13.05 -13.34 -3.42
N ILE A 222 12.82 -14.63 -3.25
CA ILE A 222 13.42 -15.67 -4.10
C ILE A 222 12.91 -15.62 -5.55
N GLY A 223 11.69 -15.11 -5.76
CA GLY A 223 11.17 -14.83 -7.09
C GLY A 223 11.99 -13.70 -7.71
N THR A 224 12.01 -12.55 -7.04
CA THR A 224 12.80 -11.38 -7.45
C THR A 224 14.25 -11.76 -7.76
N ARG A 225 14.94 -12.52 -6.89
CA ARG A 225 16.30 -13.03 -7.15
C ARG A 225 16.42 -13.72 -8.51
N PHE A 226 15.54 -14.67 -8.78
CA PHE A 226 15.51 -15.38 -10.05
C PHE A 226 15.24 -14.44 -11.23
N PHE A 227 14.44 -13.39 -11.03
CA PHE A 227 14.18 -12.39 -12.06
C PHE A 227 15.43 -11.57 -12.40
N LEU A 228 16.16 -11.09 -11.39
CA LEU A 228 17.35 -10.23 -11.56
C LEU A 228 18.42 -10.86 -12.45
N GLU A 229 18.62 -12.18 -12.32
CA GLU A 229 19.56 -12.97 -13.13
C GLU A 229 19.27 -12.84 -14.63
N HIS A 230 17.99 -12.73 -15.01
CA HIS A 230 17.53 -12.78 -16.39
C HIS A 230 17.15 -11.41 -16.98
N ILE A 231 17.19 -10.32 -16.20
CA ILE A 231 16.93 -8.97 -16.72
C ILE A 231 17.84 -8.71 -17.94
N PRO A 232 17.30 -8.26 -19.08
CA PRO A 232 18.08 -8.04 -20.29
C PRO A 232 19.01 -6.83 -20.13
N GLY A 233 20.22 -6.94 -20.68
CA GLY A 233 21.13 -5.83 -20.93
C GLY A 233 21.10 -5.46 -22.40
N ILE A 234 20.91 -4.19 -22.71
CA ILE A 234 20.72 -3.68 -24.07
C ILE A 234 21.45 -2.34 -24.18
N ASP A 235 22.30 -2.22 -25.19
CA ASP A 235 23.22 -1.08 -25.35
C ASP A 235 22.55 0.20 -25.91
N GLU A 236 21.27 0.12 -26.30
CA GLU A 236 20.50 1.24 -26.83
C GLU A 236 19.73 1.99 -25.73
N PRO A 237 19.57 3.33 -25.85
CA PRO A 237 18.72 4.09 -24.94
C PRO A 237 17.28 3.52 -24.91
N ARG A 238 16.77 3.26 -23.71
CA ARG A 238 15.43 2.71 -23.49
C ARG A 238 14.69 3.44 -22.38
N GLN A 239 13.38 3.52 -22.53
CA GLN A 239 12.44 3.86 -21.46
C GLN A 239 12.01 2.55 -20.78
N ILE A 240 12.50 2.33 -19.56
CA ILE A 240 12.22 1.12 -18.78
C ILE A 240 11.31 1.47 -17.61
N ILE A 241 10.25 0.69 -17.40
CA ILE A 241 9.36 0.84 -16.24
C ILE A 241 9.48 -0.37 -15.32
N ASP A 242 9.70 -0.14 -14.03
CA ASP A 242 9.55 -1.12 -12.96
C ASP A 242 8.13 -0.98 -12.36
N LEU A 243 7.23 -1.89 -12.75
CA LEU A 243 5.80 -1.84 -12.41
C LEU A 243 5.51 -2.67 -11.16
N GLY A 244 5.05 -1.98 -10.10
CA GLY A 244 4.96 -2.55 -8.75
C GLY A 244 6.35 -2.67 -8.14
N CYS A 245 7.08 -1.55 -8.11
CA CYS A 245 8.51 -1.55 -7.89
C CYS A 245 8.95 -2.01 -6.50
N GLY A 246 8.08 -1.96 -5.49
CA GLY A 246 8.48 -2.24 -4.11
C GLY A 246 9.68 -1.39 -3.71
N ASN A 247 10.79 -2.02 -3.30
CA ASN A 247 12.04 -1.32 -2.97
C ASN A 247 12.91 -0.91 -4.19
N GLY A 248 12.43 -1.11 -5.42
CA GLY A 248 13.09 -0.69 -6.65
C GLY A 248 14.21 -1.61 -7.14
N LEU A 249 14.44 -2.76 -6.51
CA LEU A 249 15.59 -3.60 -6.84
C LEU A 249 15.59 -4.09 -8.31
N VAL A 250 14.42 -4.38 -8.88
CA VAL A 250 14.27 -4.79 -10.28
C VAL A 250 14.72 -3.66 -11.21
N GLY A 251 14.20 -2.45 -11.02
CA GLY A 251 14.60 -1.28 -11.80
C GLY A 251 16.05 -0.87 -11.58
N ILE A 252 16.61 -1.04 -10.37
CA ILE A 252 18.03 -0.77 -10.06
C ILE A 252 18.96 -1.70 -10.83
N VAL A 253 18.68 -3.01 -10.84
CA VAL A 253 19.47 -3.97 -11.63
C VAL A 253 19.28 -3.72 -13.13
N ALA A 254 18.08 -3.35 -13.57
CA ALA A 254 17.85 -2.93 -14.95
C ALA A 254 18.67 -1.69 -15.32
N ALA A 255 18.75 -0.70 -14.43
CA ALA A 255 19.58 0.49 -14.63
C ALA A 255 21.07 0.12 -14.75
N ARG A 256 21.57 -0.77 -13.89
CA ARG A 256 22.95 -1.24 -13.92
C ARG A 256 23.28 -1.95 -15.24
N LYS A 257 22.37 -2.80 -15.72
CA LYS A 257 22.53 -3.55 -16.99
C LYS A 257 22.31 -2.70 -18.24
N ASN A 258 21.67 -1.53 -18.10
CA ASN A 258 21.32 -0.64 -19.20
C ASN A 258 21.73 0.81 -18.85
N PRO A 259 23.02 1.17 -18.95
CA PRO A 259 23.53 2.46 -18.47
C PRO A 259 22.89 3.69 -19.15
N SER A 260 22.47 3.54 -20.42
CA SER A 260 21.88 4.60 -21.23
C SER A 260 20.36 4.73 -21.10
N SER A 261 19.70 3.93 -20.24
CA SER A 261 18.24 3.95 -20.11
C SER A 261 17.73 5.02 -19.15
N THR A 262 16.46 5.40 -19.30
CA THR A 262 15.70 6.11 -18.28
C THR A 262 14.83 5.09 -17.56
N ILE A 263 14.87 5.07 -16.22
CA ILE A 263 14.04 4.18 -15.41
C ILE A 263 12.89 4.97 -14.80
N THR A 264 11.69 4.40 -14.85
CA THR A 264 10.52 4.89 -14.11
C THR A 264 10.06 3.82 -13.13
N PHE A 265 10.00 4.17 -11.85
CA PHE A 265 9.53 3.32 -10.77
C PHE A 265 8.08 3.67 -10.43
N VAL A 266 7.22 2.66 -10.43
CA VAL A 266 5.79 2.86 -10.18
C VAL A 266 5.26 1.89 -9.14
N ASP A 267 4.58 2.40 -8.12
CA ASP A 267 3.89 1.61 -7.11
C ASP A 267 2.66 2.38 -6.57
N GLU A 268 1.72 1.70 -5.92
CA GLU A 268 0.60 2.36 -5.24
C GLU A 268 0.96 2.79 -3.81
N SER A 269 1.99 2.15 -3.25
CA SER A 269 2.51 2.42 -1.91
C SER A 269 3.46 3.62 -1.90
N PHE A 270 3.19 4.59 -1.04
CA PHE A 270 4.09 5.74 -0.82
C PHE A 270 5.46 5.27 -0.28
N MET A 271 5.46 4.36 0.71
CA MET A 271 6.67 3.76 1.28
C MET A 271 7.49 2.96 0.27
N ALA A 272 6.85 2.27 -0.68
CA ALA A 272 7.54 1.56 -1.76
C ALA A 272 8.29 2.54 -2.66
N VAL A 273 7.60 3.54 -3.20
CA VAL A 273 8.21 4.53 -4.09
C VAL A 273 9.36 5.28 -3.41
N GLU A 274 9.20 5.66 -2.13
CA GLU A 274 10.29 6.31 -1.39
C GLU A 274 11.47 5.37 -1.14
N SER A 275 11.21 4.08 -0.85
CA SER A 275 12.30 3.10 -0.72
C SER A 275 13.04 2.89 -2.05
N ALA A 276 12.31 2.81 -3.17
CA ALA A 276 12.90 2.71 -4.50
C ALA A 276 13.76 3.93 -4.83
N LYS A 277 13.29 5.13 -4.45
CA LYS A 277 14.04 6.37 -4.61
C LYS A 277 15.34 6.38 -3.81
N LEU A 278 15.26 6.12 -2.51
CA LEU A 278 16.44 6.04 -1.63
C LEU A 278 17.49 5.04 -2.16
N ASN A 279 17.03 3.87 -2.61
CA ASN A 279 17.91 2.83 -3.12
C ASN A 279 18.52 3.16 -4.48
N PHE A 280 17.77 3.83 -5.35
CA PHE A 280 18.29 4.24 -6.65
C PHE A 280 19.32 5.37 -6.51
N GLU A 281 19.04 6.37 -5.69
CA GLU A 281 19.94 7.50 -5.43
C GLU A 281 21.24 7.04 -4.77
N SER A 282 21.17 6.10 -3.80
CA SER A 282 22.37 5.52 -3.19
C SER A 282 23.19 4.67 -4.17
N SER A 283 22.52 3.99 -5.09
CA SER A 283 23.14 3.14 -6.11
C SER A 283 23.74 3.93 -7.28
N PHE A 284 23.15 5.07 -7.63
CA PHE A 284 23.54 5.87 -8.78
C PHE A 284 23.51 7.39 -8.48
N PRO A 285 24.46 7.93 -7.71
CA PRO A 285 24.44 9.32 -7.25
C PRO A 285 24.40 10.39 -8.36
N ASN A 286 24.78 10.03 -9.58
CA ASN A 286 24.85 10.93 -10.74
C ASN A 286 23.84 10.57 -11.85
N ARG A 287 22.81 9.76 -11.54
CA ARG A 287 21.79 9.35 -12.50
C ARG A 287 20.42 9.67 -11.92
N ASN A 288 19.55 10.23 -12.76
CA ASN A 288 18.16 10.48 -12.40
C ASN A 288 17.27 9.31 -12.85
N ALA A 289 16.19 9.10 -12.09
CA ALA A 289 15.07 8.24 -12.45
C ALA A 289 13.76 8.94 -12.12
N ASN A 290 12.66 8.43 -12.67
CA ASN A 290 11.32 8.92 -12.38
C ASN A 290 10.67 8.02 -11.32
N PHE A 291 9.90 8.63 -10.42
CA PHE A 291 9.23 7.94 -9.32
C PHE A 291 7.77 8.39 -9.28
N GLN A 292 6.83 7.45 -9.33
CA GLN A 292 5.42 7.78 -9.37
C GLN A 292 4.59 6.87 -8.45
N VAL A 293 3.85 7.49 -7.54
CA VAL A 293 2.83 6.81 -6.75
C VAL A 293 1.50 6.85 -7.53
N THR A 294 1.00 5.71 -8.01
CA THR A 294 -0.23 5.64 -8.80
C THR A 294 -0.83 4.21 -8.82
N ASP A 295 -2.03 4.07 -9.36
CA ASP A 295 -2.62 2.74 -9.66
C ASP A 295 -2.01 2.17 -10.94
N CYS A 296 -1.21 1.13 -10.80
CA CYS A 296 -0.56 0.42 -11.92
C CYS A 296 0.21 1.39 -12.83
N LEU A 297 -0.26 1.65 -14.06
CA LEU A 297 0.36 2.59 -15.00
C LEU A 297 -0.56 3.79 -15.31
N ALA A 298 -1.50 4.10 -14.43
CA ALA A 298 -2.37 5.26 -14.59
C ALA A 298 -1.55 6.56 -14.65
N GLY A 299 -1.80 7.35 -15.70
CA GLY A 299 -1.07 8.60 -15.98
C GLY A 299 0.19 8.43 -16.84
N ILE A 300 0.66 7.20 -17.08
CA ILE A 300 1.77 6.94 -17.99
C ILE A 300 1.27 7.04 -19.44
N ALA A 301 2.01 7.77 -20.28
CA ALA A 301 1.64 7.98 -21.67
C ALA A 301 1.60 6.65 -22.46
N PRO A 302 0.63 6.48 -23.38
CA PRO A 302 0.64 5.35 -24.31
C PRO A 302 1.88 5.42 -25.22
N ASP A 303 2.33 4.27 -25.71
CA ASP A 303 3.46 4.18 -26.66
C ASP A 303 4.73 4.91 -26.20
N SER A 304 5.05 4.81 -24.91
CA SER A 304 6.17 5.53 -24.28
C SER A 304 7.27 4.62 -23.74
N ALA A 305 6.96 3.36 -23.41
CA ALA A 305 7.92 2.43 -22.82
C ALA A 305 8.50 1.44 -23.84
N ASP A 306 9.80 1.15 -23.75
CA ASP A 306 10.47 0.12 -24.53
C ASP A 306 10.47 -1.23 -23.79
N LEU A 307 10.51 -1.20 -22.46
CA LEU A 307 10.53 -2.38 -21.60
C LEU A 307 9.74 -2.11 -20.31
N ILE A 308 8.86 -3.04 -19.94
CA ILE A 308 8.18 -3.05 -18.63
C ILE A 308 8.58 -4.34 -17.92
N LEU A 309 9.15 -4.19 -16.73
CA LEU A 309 9.49 -5.27 -15.82
C LEU A 309 8.44 -5.34 -14.72
N ASN A 310 7.92 -6.53 -14.42
CA ASN A 310 6.81 -6.67 -13.48
C ASN A 310 6.92 -7.97 -12.66
N ASN A 311 6.87 -7.81 -11.34
CA ASN A 311 6.64 -8.89 -10.38
C ASN A 311 5.28 -8.66 -9.71
N PRO A 312 4.16 -9.12 -10.31
CA PRO A 312 2.82 -8.83 -9.81
C PRO A 312 2.63 -9.32 -8.36
N PRO A 313 1.83 -8.62 -7.54
CA PRO A 313 1.54 -9.05 -6.19
C PRO A 313 0.89 -10.43 -6.17
N PHE A 314 1.41 -11.32 -5.33
CA PHE A 314 0.91 -12.67 -5.20
C PHE A 314 0.29 -12.91 -3.83
N HIS A 315 -1.02 -13.20 -3.81
CA HIS A 315 -1.68 -13.77 -2.64
C HIS A 315 -2.29 -15.11 -3.03
N GLN A 316 -1.75 -16.19 -2.47
CA GLN A 316 -2.42 -17.49 -2.50
C GLN A 316 -3.81 -17.27 -1.93
N GLN A 317 -4.85 -17.57 -2.72
CA GLN A 317 -6.28 -17.58 -2.33
C GLN A 317 -7.13 -16.32 -2.53
N HIS A 318 -6.66 -15.26 -3.21
CA HIS A 318 -7.51 -14.08 -3.46
C HIS A 318 -7.66 -13.73 -4.95
N ALA A 319 -8.91 -13.78 -5.46
CA ALA A 319 -9.31 -13.28 -6.78
C ALA A 319 -8.79 -11.85 -7.05
N VAL A 320 -8.64 -11.04 -6.00
CA VAL A 320 -8.12 -9.67 -6.06
C VAL A 320 -6.73 -9.58 -6.70
N GLY A 321 -5.80 -10.48 -6.35
CA GLY A 321 -4.43 -10.45 -6.90
C GLY A 321 -4.39 -10.78 -8.40
N ASP A 322 -5.25 -11.71 -8.82
CA ASP A 322 -5.37 -12.10 -10.22
C ASP A 322 -5.91 -10.98 -11.12
N HIS A 323 -6.83 -10.16 -10.56
CA HIS A 323 -7.36 -8.99 -11.23
C HIS A 323 -6.32 -7.87 -11.36
N ILE A 324 -5.52 -7.60 -10.32
CA ILE A 324 -4.46 -6.59 -10.36
C ILE A 324 -3.41 -6.97 -11.41
N ALA A 325 -2.96 -8.23 -11.43
CA ALA A 325 -2.03 -8.70 -12.45
C ALA A 325 -2.59 -8.53 -13.88
N MET A 326 -3.88 -8.80 -14.08
CA MET A 326 -4.51 -8.59 -15.39
C MET A 326 -4.54 -7.10 -15.79
N GLN A 327 -4.88 -6.21 -14.85
CA GLN A 327 -4.85 -4.75 -15.06
C GLN A 327 -3.44 -4.29 -15.45
N MET A 328 -2.42 -4.71 -14.69
CA MET A 328 -1.00 -4.44 -14.99
C MET A 328 -0.65 -4.87 -16.42
N PHE A 329 -1.07 -6.06 -16.88
CA PHE A 329 -0.77 -6.53 -18.23
C PHE A 329 -1.50 -5.72 -19.31
N GLU A 330 -2.78 -5.39 -19.09
CA GLU A 330 -3.59 -4.61 -20.03
C GLU A 330 -3.05 -3.19 -20.21
N GLU A 331 -2.67 -2.54 -19.12
CA GLU A 331 -2.07 -1.22 -19.15
C GLU A 331 -0.65 -1.25 -19.73
N SER A 332 0.14 -2.29 -19.43
CA SER A 332 1.46 -2.49 -20.04
C SER A 332 1.35 -2.54 -21.56
N LYS A 333 0.36 -3.24 -22.12
CA LYS A 333 0.15 -3.27 -23.58
C LYS A 333 -0.15 -1.88 -24.18
N LYS A 334 -0.84 -1.01 -23.44
CA LYS A 334 -1.14 0.36 -23.89
C LYS A 334 0.10 1.24 -23.85
N VAL A 335 0.88 1.14 -22.78
CA VAL A 335 2.06 1.97 -22.51
C VAL A 335 3.28 1.57 -23.34
N LEU A 336 3.45 0.29 -23.65
CA LEU A 336 4.54 -0.16 -24.51
C LEU A 336 4.44 0.46 -25.90
N LYS A 337 5.58 0.87 -26.45
CA LYS A 337 5.76 1.16 -27.88
C LYS A 337 5.55 -0.08 -28.72
N GLN A 338 5.40 0.12 -30.02
CA GLN A 338 5.52 -0.94 -31.01
C GLN A 338 6.83 -1.73 -30.80
N HIS A 339 6.75 -3.05 -30.75
CA HIS A 339 7.87 -3.97 -30.42
C HIS A 339 8.42 -3.87 -28.99
N GLY A 340 7.87 -2.99 -28.13
CA GLY A 340 8.20 -2.94 -26.72
C GLY A 340 7.81 -4.22 -25.99
N GLU A 341 8.55 -4.55 -24.93
CA GLU A 341 8.45 -5.84 -24.25
C GLU A 341 7.91 -5.73 -22.82
N LEU A 342 7.01 -6.62 -22.44
CA LEU A 342 6.60 -6.88 -21.07
C LEU A 342 7.27 -8.15 -20.57
N TRP A 343 8.03 -8.05 -19.48
CA TRP A 343 8.66 -9.16 -18.79
C TRP A 343 8.00 -9.36 -17.43
N VAL A 344 7.48 -10.56 -17.20
CA VAL A 344 6.72 -10.90 -15.99
C VAL A 344 7.36 -12.10 -15.32
N ILE A 345 7.64 -11.99 -14.03
CA ILE A 345 7.89 -13.16 -13.18
C ILE A 345 6.62 -13.54 -12.42
N GLY A 346 6.38 -14.84 -12.25
CA GLY A 346 5.30 -15.31 -11.40
C GLY A 346 5.43 -16.78 -11.02
N ASN A 347 4.62 -17.22 -10.06
CA ASN A 347 4.53 -18.63 -9.73
C ASN A 347 3.93 -19.44 -10.90
N ARG A 348 4.50 -20.61 -11.18
CA ARG A 348 4.09 -21.44 -12.34
C ARG A 348 2.60 -21.77 -12.37
N HIS A 349 1.99 -22.02 -11.22
CA HIS A 349 0.58 -22.39 -11.10
C HIS A 349 -0.40 -21.25 -11.44
N LEU A 350 0.06 -20.00 -11.54
CA LEU A 350 -0.80 -18.86 -11.90
C LEU A 350 -1.20 -18.83 -13.38
N GLY A 351 -0.48 -19.54 -14.24
CA GLY A 351 -0.86 -19.67 -15.65
C GLY A 351 -0.80 -18.36 -16.47
N TYR A 352 0.02 -17.38 -16.08
CA TYR A 352 0.10 -16.07 -16.76
C TYR A 352 0.39 -16.15 -18.26
N HIS A 353 1.07 -17.19 -18.74
CA HIS A 353 1.31 -17.42 -20.16
C HIS A 353 0.03 -17.47 -21.00
N VAL A 354 -1.08 -18.01 -20.46
CA VAL A 354 -2.38 -18.04 -21.16
C VAL A 354 -2.93 -16.63 -21.33
N LYS A 355 -2.85 -15.83 -20.26
CA LYS A 355 -3.33 -14.45 -20.24
C LYS A 355 -2.53 -13.55 -21.18
N LEU A 356 -1.20 -13.65 -21.12
CA LEU A 356 -0.29 -12.91 -21.98
C LEU A 356 -0.48 -13.28 -23.45
N LYS A 357 -0.60 -14.58 -23.80
CA LYS A 357 -0.90 -15.00 -25.18
C LYS A 357 -2.22 -14.42 -25.67
N ARG A 358 -3.28 -14.46 -24.84
CA ARG A 358 -4.59 -13.88 -25.20
C ARG A 358 -4.50 -12.38 -25.43
N LEU A 359 -3.75 -11.67 -24.60
CA LEU A 359 -3.68 -10.21 -24.62
C LEU A 359 -2.74 -9.67 -25.71
N PHE A 360 -1.52 -10.22 -25.82
CA PHE A 360 -0.47 -9.74 -26.74
C PHE A 360 -0.40 -10.53 -28.06
N GLY A 361 -1.12 -11.66 -28.16
CA GLY A 361 -1.02 -12.59 -29.30
C GLY A 361 0.28 -13.40 -29.32
N ASN A 362 1.17 -13.19 -28.35
CA ASN A 362 2.43 -13.89 -28.18
C ASN A 362 2.79 -13.99 -26.69
N CYS A 363 3.62 -14.98 -26.35
CA CYS A 363 4.26 -15.13 -25.04
C CYS A 363 5.39 -16.16 -25.18
N GLN A 364 6.57 -15.82 -24.70
CA GLN A 364 7.75 -16.67 -24.67
C GLN A 364 8.14 -16.93 -23.21
N THR A 365 8.61 -18.14 -22.92
CA THR A 365 9.25 -18.43 -21.64
C THR A 365 10.72 -18.07 -21.76
N VAL A 366 11.19 -17.11 -20.95
CA VAL A 366 12.61 -16.73 -20.91
C VAL A 366 13.39 -17.73 -20.06
N ALA A 367 12.87 -18.02 -18.86
CA ALA A 367 13.46 -18.98 -17.94
C ALA A 367 12.39 -19.55 -17.02
N SER A 368 12.68 -20.71 -16.42
CA SER A 368 11.79 -21.32 -15.43
C SER A 368 12.57 -22.20 -14.47
N ASN A 369 12.09 -22.30 -13.23
CA ASN A 369 12.56 -23.25 -12.23
C ASN A 369 11.35 -24.01 -11.62
N PRO A 370 11.50 -24.88 -10.61
CA PRO A 370 10.36 -25.59 -10.04
C PRO A 370 9.22 -24.71 -9.53
N LYS A 371 9.52 -23.48 -9.07
CA LYS A 371 8.55 -22.57 -8.42
C LYS A 371 8.09 -21.43 -9.34
N PHE A 372 9.01 -20.82 -10.07
CA PHE A 372 8.82 -19.58 -10.82
C PHE A 372 9.01 -19.76 -12.32
N VAL A 373 8.37 -18.88 -13.09
CA VAL A 373 8.56 -18.73 -14.53
C VAL A 373 8.71 -17.25 -14.87
N ILE A 374 9.64 -16.94 -15.77
CA ILE A 374 9.83 -15.62 -16.36
C ILE A 374 9.29 -15.68 -17.78
N LEU A 375 8.32 -14.82 -18.05
CA LEU A 375 7.59 -14.75 -19.31
C LEU A 375 7.86 -13.41 -19.99
N LYS A 376 7.98 -13.45 -21.31
CA LYS A 376 8.12 -12.27 -22.18
C LYS A 376 6.98 -12.21 -23.17
N ALA A 377 6.36 -11.04 -23.33
CA ALA A 377 5.45 -10.73 -24.41
C ALA A 377 5.84 -9.39 -25.04
N PHE A 378 5.57 -9.19 -26.33
CA PHE A 378 5.87 -7.92 -27.01
C PHE A 378 4.64 -7.34 -27.71
N LYS A 379 4.57 -6.01 -27.79
CA LYS A 379 3.50 -5.31 -28.52
C LYS A 379 3.73 -5.46 -30.03
N ARG A 380 2.68 -5.89 -30.72
CA ARG A 380 2.63 -6.10 -32.18
C ARG A 380 1.93 -4.97 -32.88
#